data_AF-A0A3S2W1S5-F1
#
_entry.id   AF-A0A3S2W1S5-F1
#
_cell.length_a   1.000
_cell.length_b   1.000
_cell.length_c   1.000
_cell.angle_alpha   90.00
_cell.angle_beta   90.00
_cell.angle_gamma   90.00
#
_symmetry.space_group_name_H-M   'P 1'
#
loop_
_entity.id
_entity.type
_entity.pdbx_description
1 polymer ?
#
loop_
_entity_poly.entity_id
_entity_poly.type
_entity_poly.pdbx_seq_one_letter_code
_entity_poly.pdbx_strand_id
1 'polypeptide(L)'
;MVRKLELVFDANAELGEGPFWDDKKELLYWVDIDKRKVCIHNPSKNENKEVVLSQKVSAIIPVPDGNKAVVALENGIHYLDLDSGELQAIFDPEEHLPSNRFNDGKCDAQGRFWAGTMSTEDEKEKAALYCLEKDGTITKKVDKLSTSNGLAWSLDNKYLYLIDTPVQKVYQFDYDLDSGDIENKQAIIDFSDEDGFPDGMTIDEEGMLWIAHWGGGQVSRWNPNSGKKLEAINVPAPNVTSCAFGGENTQELYITTARTGMSTEELEKFPLSGALYKCKMDVKGFPGNYFGG
;
A
#
# COMPACT_ATOMS: atom_id res chain seq x y z
N MET A 1 -19.93 7.86 17.56
CA MET A 1 -18.84 7.92 18.56
C MET A 1 -17.63 8.47 17.83
N VAL A 2 -16.90 9.47 18.36
CA VAL A 2 -15.71 9.99 17.66
C VAL A 2 -14.62 8.93 17.78
N ARG A 3 -14.15 8.39 16.66
CA ARG A 3 -13.05 7.43 16.66
C ARG A 3 -11.79 8.09 17.22
N LYS A 4 -11.09 7.39 18.11
CA LYS A 4 -9.84 7.90 18.69
C LYS A 4 -8.67 7.45 17.82
N LEU A 5 -8.05 8.40 17.15
CA LEU A 5 -6.78 8.19 16.45
C LEU A 5 -5.64 8.20 17.48
N GLU A 6 -4.73 7.24 17.39
CA GLU A 6 -3.59 7.08 18.28
C GLU A 6 -2.29 7.17 17.47
N LEU A 7 -1.35 7.99 17.96
CA LEU A 7 0.01 7.99 17.45
C LEU A 7 0.70 6.71 17.91
N VAL A 8 1.16 5.89 16.96
CA VAL A 8 1.90 4.65 17.25
C VAL A 8 3.39 4.97 17.37
N PHE A 9 3.93 5.63 16.35
CA PHE A 9 5.36 5.94 16.28
C PHE A 9 5.57 7.22 15.49
N ASP A 10 6.28 8.19 16.07
CA ASP A 10 6.71 9.40 15.35
C ASP A 10 7.97 9.09 14.54
N ALA A 11 7.78 8.44 13.39
CA ALA A 11 8.88 7.98 12.55
C ALA A 11 9.59 9.11 11.80
N ASN A 12 8.95 10.28 11.69
CA ASN A 12 9.37 11.34 10.77
C ASN A 12 9.71 10.78 9.37
N ALA A 13 8.90 9.83 8.88
CA ALA A 13 9.11 9.17 7.60
C ALA A 13 9.05 10.20 6.47
N GLU A 14 9.95 10.09 5.50
CA GLU A 14 9.91 10.98 4.35
C GLU A 14 8.75 10.58 3.45
N LEU A 15 8.63 9.29 3.15
CA LEU A 15 7.49 8.72 2.43
C LEU A 15 7.13 7.36 3.05
N GLY A 16 6.41 7.38 4.16
CA GLY A 16 5.91 6.17 4.82
C GLY A 16 4.84 5.47 3.98
N GLU A 17 4.97 4.19 3.69
CA GLU A 17 4.11 3.48 2.73
C GLU A 17 3.98 1.98 2.99
N GLY A 18 3.15 1.30 2.21
CA GLY A 18 3.06 -0.16 2.10
C GLY A 18 2.85 -0.91 3.43
N PRO A 19 1.91 -0.49 4.31
CA PRO A 19 1.65 -1.20 5.56
C PRO A 19 1.11 -2.61 5.30
N PHE A 20 1.70 -3.59 5.96
CA PHE A 20 1.34 -5.00 5.91
C PHE A 20 1.27 -5.56 7.33
N TRP A 21 0.12 -6.13 7.70
CA TRP A 21 -0.05 -6.80 8.99
C TRP A 21 0.21 -8.31 8.86
N ASP A 22 1.21 -8.79 9.59
CA ASP A 22 1.50 -10.21 9.78
C ASP A 22 0.84 -10.67 11.09
N ASP A 23 -0.28 -11.39 10.99
CA ASP A 23 -1.05 -11.87 12.14
C ASP A 23 -0.36 -13.02 12.88
N LYS A 24 0.46 -13.82 12.19
CA LYS A 24 1.21 -14.92 12.79
C LYS A 24 2.33 -14.41 13.69
N LYS A 25 3.00 -13.33 13.30
CA LYS A 25 4.07 -12.69 14.08
C LYS A 25 3.58 -11.55 14.97
N GLU A 26 2.35 -11.09 14.75
CA GLU A 26 1.77 -9.88 15.35
C GLU A 26 2.66 -8.64 15.11
N LEU A 27 3.13 -8.49 13.87
CA LEU A 27 4.01 -7.39 13.45
C LEU A 27 3.39 -6.60 12.31
N LEU A 28 3.61 -5.29 12.32
CA LEU A 28 3.32 -4.43 11.18
C LEU A 28 4.61 -4.13 10.42
N TYR A 29 4.67 -4.57 9.17
CA TYR A 29 5.71 -4.19 8.22
C TYR A 29 5.25 -2.96 7.44
N TRP A 30 6.16 -2.05 7.13
CA TRP A 30 5.90 -0.88 6.29
C TRP A 30 7.22 -0.35 5.76
N VAL A 31 7.21 0.66 4.90
CA VAL A 31 8.44 1.18 4.26
C VAL A 31 8.54 2.69 4.41
N ASP A 32 9.76 3.22 4.35
CA ASP A 32 10.02 4.62 4.03
C ASP A 32 10.73 4.65 2.67
N ILE A 33 9.98 4.98 1.62
CA ILE A 33 10.44 4.87 0.23
C ILE A 33 11.65 5.76 0.00
N ASP A 34 11.55 7.03 0.38
CA ASP A 34 12.57 8.03 0.10
C ASP A 34 13.80 7.87 1.01
N LYS A 35 13.65 7.32 2.22
CA LYS A 35 14.78 6.94 3.07
C LYS A 35 15.32 5.53 2.83
N ARG A 36 14.74 4.76 1.91
CA ARG A 36 15.19 3.41 1.53
C ARG A 36 15.16 2.44 2.72
N LYS A 37 14.07 2.47 3.50
CA LYS A 37 13.95 1.65 4.71
C LYS A 37 12.79 0.69 4.63
N VAL A 38 13.00 -0.50 5.15
CA VAL A 38 11.93 -1.35 5.67
C VAL A 38 11.83 -1.09 7.18
N CYS A 39 10.60 -0.90 7.65
CA CYS A 39 10.27 -0.68 9.05
C CYS A 39 9.41 -1.86 9.55
N ILE A 40 9.70 -2.34 10.75
CA ILE A 40 9.01 -3.47 11.39
C ILE A 40 8.58 -3.01 12.77
N HIS A 41 7.31 -2.68 12.91
CA HIS A 41 6.71 -2.27 14.17
C HIS A 41 6.18 -3.48 14.94
N ASN A 42 6.60 -3.60 16.20
CA ASN A 42 6.07 -4.57 17.16
C ASN A 42 5.17 -3.86 18.18
N PRO A 43 3.84 -4.03 18.10
CA PRO A 43 2.91 -3.35 19.00
C PRO A 43 3.08 -3.75 20.47
N SER A 44 3.40 -5.01 20.75
CA SER A 44 3.55 -5.52 22.13
C SER A 44 4.75 -4.92 22.86
N LYS A 45 5.79 -4.55 22.11
CA LYS A 45 7.03 -3.94 22.63
C LYS A 45 7.08 -2.43 22.46
N ASN A 46 6.19 -1.87 21.64
CA ASN A 46 6.24 -0.49 21.19
C ASN A 46 7.60 -0.12 20.55
N GLU A 47 8.12 -1.02 19.70
CA GLU A 47 9.41 -0.87 19.02
C GLU A 47 9.19 -0.78 17.51
N ASN A 48 10.06 -0.06 16.80
CA ASN A 48 10.11 -0.02 15.35
C ASN A 48 11.55 -0.32 14.88
N LYS A 49 11.81 -1.55 14.43
CA LYS A 49 13.09 -1.94 13.84
C LYS A 49 13.17 -1.39 12.41
N GLU A 50 14.35 -0.94 12.01
CA GLU A 50 14.61 -0.46 10.64
C GLU A 50 15.69 -1.31 9.97
N VAL A 51 15.51 -1.57 8.67
CA VAL A 51 16.50 -2.18 7.78
C VAL A 51 16.72 -1.20 6.63
N VAL A 52 17.93 -0.66 6.52
CA VAL A 52 18.29 0.30 5.45
C VAL A 52 18.77 -0.47 4.23
N LEU A 53 18.26 -0.13 3.06
CA LEU A 53 18.59 -0.75 1.79
C LEU A 53 19.41 0.19 0.90
N SER A 54 20.04 -0.37 -0.14
CA SER A 54 20.80 0.41 -1.11
C SER A 54 19.91 1.28 -2.02
N GLN A 55 18.63 0.93 -2.14
CA GLN A 55 17.70 1.51 -3.11
C GLN A 55 16.29 1.71 -2.53
N LYS A 56 15.45 2.52 -3.20
CA LYS A 56 14.08 2.76 -2.75
C LYS A 56 13.27 1.47 -2.74
N VAL A 57 12.48 1.30 -1.68
CA VAL A 57 11.57 0.17 -1.47
C VAL A 57 10.17 0.70 -1.26
N SER A 58 9.20 0.19 -2.01
CA SER A 58 7.85 0.76 -2.06
C SER A 58 6.77 -0.18 -1.54
N ALA A 59 7.02 -1.49 -1.58
CA ALA A 59 6.13 -2.50 -1.01
C ALA A 59 6.95 -3.67 -0.43
N ILE A 60 6.39 -4.30 0.61
CA ILE A 60 7.00 -5.44 1.29
C ILE A 60 5.93 -6.47 1.67
N ILE A 61 6.23 -7.74 1.38
CA ILE A 61 5.46 -8.90 1.83
C ILE A 61 6.42 -9.85 2.56
N PRO A 62 6.38 -9.97 3.89
CA PRO A 62 7.22 -10.92 4.62
C PRO A 62 6.88 -12.36 4.23
N VAL A 63 7.83 -13.27 4.39
CA VAL A 63 7.55 -14.72 4.34
C VAL A 63 7.07 -15.15 5.73
N PRO A 64 6.01 -15.98 5.84
CA PRO A 64 5.45 -16.41 7.14
C PRO A 64 6.52 -17.00 8.07
N ASP A 65 7.39 -17.83 7.53
CA ASP A 65 8.43 -18.51 8.28
C ASP A 65 9.80 -17.91 7.96
N GLY A 66 10.53 -17.51 9.00
CA GLY A 66 11.88 -16.97 8.88
C GLY A 66 11.95 -15.44 8.73
N ASN A 67 13.08 -14.99 8.18
CA ASN A 67 13.53 -13.60 8.14
C ASN A 67 13.56 -13.03 6.70
N LYS A 68 12.83 -13.63 5.76
CA LYS A 68 12.80 -13.17 4.37
C LYS A 68 11.54 -12.38 4.04
N ALA A 69 11.60 -11.58 3.00
CA ALA A 69 10.46 -10.90 2.40
C ALA A 69 10.60 -10.83 0.88
N VAL A 70 9.49 -10.67 0.17
CA VAL A 70 9.47 -10.18 -1.21
C VAL A 70 9.23 -8.68 -1.17
N VAL A 71 10.01 -7.92 -1.94
CA VAL A 71 9.95 -6.46 -1.98
C VAL A 71 9.89 -5.95 -3.41
N ALA A 72 9.16 -4.87 -3.61
CA ALA A 72 9.17 -4.10 -4.86
C ALA A 72 10.10 -2.89 -4.69
N LEU A 73 11.07 -2.76 -5.60
CA LEU A 73 12.14 -1.76 -5.54
C LEU A 73 12.18 -0.90 -6.82
N GLU A 74 13.06 0.09 -6.85
CA GLU A 74 13.26 0.92 -8.05
C GLU A 74 13.72 0.15 -9.29
N ASN A 75 14.41 -0.98 -9.13
CA ASN A 75 14.96 -1.80 -10.21
C ASN A 75 14.38 -3.24 -10.25
N GLY A 76 13.10 -3.40 -9.89
CA GLY A 76 12.44 -4.70 -9.96
C GLY A 76 12.03 -5.32 -8.63
N ILE A 77 11.59 -6.56 -8.70
CA ILE A 77 11.15 -7.35 -7.55
C ILE A 77 12.31 -8.20 -7.04
N HIS A 78 12.49 -8.23 -5.72
CA HIS A 78 13.61 -8.90 -5.06
C HIS A 78 13.13 -9.73 -3.85
N TYR A 79 13.89 -10.77 -3.51
CA TYR A 79 13.90 -11.28 -2.15
C TYR A 79 14.80 -10.40 -1.28
N LEU A 80 14.37 -10.16 -0.05
CA LEU A 80 15.09 -9.42 0.98
C LEU A 80 15.34 -10.33 2.18
N ASP A 81 16.57 -10.37 2.69
CA ASP A 81 16.87 -10.85 4.05
C ASP A 81 16.75 -9.68 5.05
N LEU A 82 15.86 -9.82 6.03
CA LEU A 82 15.49 -8.77 6.99
C LEU A 82 16.50 -8.61 8.13
N ASP A 83 17.53 -9.45 8.21
CA ASP A 83 18.60 -9.32 9.20
C ASP A 83 19.85 -8.69 8.59
N SER A 84 20.22 -9.11 7.38
CA SER A 84 21.40 -8.57 6.69
C SER A 84 21.09 -7.35 5.81
N GLY A 85 19.85 -7.20 5.35
CA GLY A 85 19.47 -6.24 4.31
C GLY A 85 19.88 -6.66 2.90
N GLU A 86 20.35 -7.91 2.72
CA GLU A 86 20.77 -8.44 1.43
C GLU A 86 19.59 -8.61 0.48
N LEU A 87 19.79 -8.18 -0.77
CA LEU A 87 18.81 -8.24 -1.84
C LEU A 87 19.22 -9.27 -2.89
N GLN A 88 18.31 -10.18 -3.22
CA GLN A 88 18.44 -11.11 -4.32
C GLN A 88 17.38 -10.79 -5.37
N ALA A 89 17.82 -10.36 -6.56
CA ALA A 89 16.92 -10.03 -7.66
C ALA A 89 16.09 -11.25 -8.09
N ILE A 90 14.80 -11.02 -8.32
CA ILE A 90 13.91 -11.95 -8.99
C ILE A 90 13.84 -11.55 -10.46
N PHE A 91 13.35 -10.33 -10.73
CA PHE A 91 13.21 -9.81 -12.09
C PHE A 91 12.86 -8.31 -12.11
N ASP A 92 13.26 -7.62 -13.18
CA ASP A 92 12.84 -6.27 -13.50
C ASP A 92 12.12 -6.24 -14.87
N PRO A 93 10.79 -6.11 -14.92
CA PRO A 93 10.07 -6.03 -16.19
C PRO A 93 10.25 -4.69 -16.92
N GLU A 94 10.82 -3.68 -16.26
CA GLU A 94 10.94 -2.30 -16.75
C GLU A 94 12.40 -1.82 -16.81
N GLU A 95 13.39 -2.73 -16.88
CA GLU A 95 14.83 -2.37 -16.99
C GLU A 95 15.11 -1.37 -18.14
N HIS A 96 14.30 -1.41 -19.20
CA HIS A 96 14.36 -0.52 -20.35
C HIS A 96 13.77 0.89 -20.12
N LEU A 97 13.19 1.16 -18.95
CA LEU A 97 12.56 2.41 -18.53
C LEU A 97 13.24 2.93 -17.25
N PRO A 98 14.43 3.54 -17.34
CA PRO A 98 15.21 3.95 -16.17
C PRO A 98 14.56 5.08 -15.36
N SER A 99 13.55 5.76 -15.90
CA SER A 99 12.75 6.75 -15.19
C SER A 99 11.56 6.13 -14.44
N ASN A 100 11.34 4.82 -14.49
CA ASN A 100 10.29 4.15 -13.73
C ASN A 100 10.81 3.51 -12.43
N ARG A 101 9.90 3.32 -11.47
CA ARG A 101 10.10 2.48 -10.28
C ARG A 101 8.81 1.75 -9.94
N PHE A 102 8.89 0.67 -9.15
CA PHE A 102 7.70 0.17 -8.47
C PHE A 102 7.18 1.17 -7.42
N ASN A 103 5.89 1.08 -7.14
CA ASN A 103 5.13 1.86 -6.17
C ASN A 103 4.36 0.90 -5.23
N ASP A 104 3.03 0.95 -5.16
CA ASP A 104 2.28 0.06 -4.26
C ASP A 104 2.26 -1.40 -4.76
N GLY A 105 2.10 -2.33 -3.81
CA GLY A 105 2.02 -3.76 -4.10
C GLY A 105 1.40 -4.57 -2.96
N LYS A 106 0.67 -5.63 -3.34
CA LYS A 106 -0.05 -6.51 -2.41
C LYS A 106 -0.19 -7.91 -3.00
N CYS A 107 -0.31 -8.92 -2.14
CA CYS A 107 -0.65 -10.26 -2.61
C CYS A 107 -2.16 -10.51 -2.66
N ASP A 108 -2.59 -11.26 -3.66
CA ASP A 108 -3.95 -11.79 -3.71
C ASP A 108 -4.11 -13.04 -2.83
N ALA A 109 -5.33 -13.58 -2.79
CA ALA A 109 -5.66 -14.76 -1.98
C ALA A 109 -4.96 -16.07 -2.43
N GLN A 110 -4.39 -16.12 -3.65
CA GLN A 110 -3.64 -17.27 -4.15
C GLN A 110 -2.13 -17.14 -3.92
N GLY A 111 -1.70 -16.03 -3.31
CA GLY A 111 -0.32 -15.72 -2.99
C GLY A 111 0.49 -15.25 -4.19
N ARG A 112 -0.15 -14.64 -5.20
CA ARG A 112 0.59 -13.93 -6.26
C ARG A 112 0.89 -12.51 -5.81
N PHE A 113 2.09 -12.01 -6.11
CA PHE A 113 2.48 -10.66 -5.73
C PHE A 113 2.19 -9.68 -6.85
N TRP A 114 1.23 -8.77 -6.63
CA TRP A 114 0.86 -7.73 -7.56
C TRP A 114 1.58 -6.44 -7.18
N ALA A 115 2.26 -5.81 -8.12
CA ALA A 115 2.98 -4.58 -7.87
C ALA A 115 2.88 -3.65 -9.09
N GLY A 116 2.58 -2.38 -8.79
CA GLY A 116 2.40 -1.34 -9.79
C GLY A 116 3.63 -0.46 -9.94
N THR A 117 3.84 0.11 -11.11
CA THR A 117 4.94 1.05 -11.37
C THR A 117 4.47 2.51 -11.44
N MET A 118 5.42 3.43 -11.50
CA MET A 118 5.22 4.85 -11.76
C MET A 118 6.45 5.48 -12.40
N SER A 119 6.24 6.56 -13.15
CA SER A 119 7.35 7.42 -13.61
C SER A 119 7.82 8.32 -12.47
N THR A 120 9.14 8.42 -12.31
CA THR A 120 9.82 9.33 -11.39
C THR A 120 9.91 10.77 -11.94
N GLU A 121 9.48 10.97 -13.18
CA GLU A 121 9.36 12.27 -13.86
C GLU A 121 7.89 12.73 -13.98
N ASP A 122 6.98 12.09 -13.24
CA ASP A 122 5.53 12.36 -13.23
C ASP A 122 4.85 12.24 -14.62
N GLU A 123 5.44 11.43 -15.50
CA GLU A 123 4.86 11.17 -16.82
C GLU A 123 3.60 10.29 -16.73
N LYS A 124 2.53 10.72 -17.42
CA LYS A 124 1.28 9.97 -17.51
C LYS A 124 1.39 8.80 -18.49
N GLU A 125 0.58 7.76 -18.28
CA GLU A 125 0.52 6.57 -19.13
C GLU A 125 1.85 5.80 -19.26
N LYS A 126 2.77 6.01 -18.31
CA LYS A 126 4.07 5.32 -18.24
C LYS A 126 4.12 4.22 -17.17
N ALA A 127 3.10 4.13 -16.33
CA ALA A 127 2.98 3.07 -15.34
C ALA A 127 2.26 1.83 -15.89
N ALA A 128 2.50 0.71 -15.23
CA ALA A 128 1.82 -0.55 -15.47
C ALA A 128 1.58 -1.30 -14.15
N LEU A 129 0.66 -2.25 -14.17
CA LEU A 129 0.47 -3.22 -13.08
C LEU A 129 1.01 -4.57 -13.53
N TYR A 130 1.84 -5.17 -12.67
CA TYR A 130 2.42 -6.49 -12.89
C TYR A 130 1.96 -7.48 -11.82
N CYS A 131 1.95 -8.76 -12.19
CA CYS A 131 1.67 -9.88 -11.30
C CYS A 131 2.83 -10.88 -11.37
N LEU A 132 3.50 -11.10 -10.24
CA LEU A 132 4.48 -12.15 -10.02
C LEU A 132 3.78 -13.41 -9.51
N GLU A 133 3.87 -14.47 -10.30
CA GLU A 133 3.41 -15.82 -10.00
C GLU A 133 4.35 -16.54 -9.04
N LYS A 134 3.82 -17.58 -8.39
CA LYS A 134 4.56 -18.42 -7.44
C LYS A 134 5.72 -19.18 -8.07
N ASP A 135 5.69 -19.40 -9.38
CA ASP A 135 6.78 -20.04 -10.11
C ASP A 135 7.86 -19.06 -10.59
N GLY A 136 7.73 -17.77 -10.29
CA GLY A 136 8.64 -16.71 -10.72
C GLY A 136 8.23 -16.00 -12.01
N THR A 137 7.17 -16.46 -12.69
CA THR A 137 6.67 -15.81 -13.92
C THR A 137 6.08 -14.45 -13.60
N ILE A 138 6.45 -13.41 -14.36
CA ILE A 138 5.84 -12.08 -14.23
C ILE A 138 5.07 -11.73 -15.49
N THR A 139 3.85 -11.23 -15.30
CA THR A 139 2.98 -10.80 -16.39
C THR A 139 2.54 -9.37 -16.18
N LYS A 140 2.50 -8.58 -17.26
CA LYS A 140 1.87 -7.26 -17.27
C LYS A 140 0.36 -7.45 -17.38
N LYS A 141 -0.39 -6.93 -16.42
CA LYS A 141 -1.85 -7.08 -16.32
C LYS A 141 -2.60 -5.81 -16.74
N VAL A 142 -2.03 -4.64 -16.48
CA VAL A 142 -2.56 -3.35 -16.94
C VAL A 142 -1.40 -2.50 -17.47
N ASP A 143 -1.61 -1.79 -18.58
CA ASP A 143 -0.70 -0.79 -19.11
C ASP A 143 -1.28 0.63 -19.01
N LYS A 144 -0.47 1.63 -19.34
CA LYS A 144 -0.88 3.04 -19.48
C LYS A 144 -1.58 3.61 -18.25
N LEU A 145 -1.12 3.23 -17.06
CA LEU A 145 -1.46 3.91 -15.82
C LEU A 145 -0.61 5.19 -15.70
N SER A 146 -1.02 6.16 -14.89
CA SER A 146 -0.15 7.28 -14.52
C SER A 146 0.71 6.94 -13.29
N THR A 147 0.07 6.59 -12.17
CA THR A 147 0.73 6.08 -10.96
C THR A 147 -0.11 4.95 -10.42
N SER A 148 0.40 3.71 -10.54
CA SER A 148 -0.30 2.56 -9.98
C SER A 148 -0.20 2.58 -8.46
N ASN A 149 -1.34 2.49 -7.79
CA ASN A 149 -1.42 2.61 -6.34
C ASN A 149 -2.38 1.57 -5.74
N GLY A 150 -2.95 1.87 -4.57
CA GLY A 150 -3.85 1.03 -3.77
C GLY A 150 -4.54 -0.13 -4.49
N LEU A 151 -4.30 -1.34 -4.00
CA LEU A 151 -4.92 -2.58 -4.47
C LEU A 151 -5.80 -3.24 -3.41
N ALA A 152 -6.94 -3.78 -3.82
CA ALA A 152 -7.74 -4.69 -3.00
C ALA A 152 -8.51 -5.68 -3.87
N TRP A 153 -9.01 -6.76 -3.27
CA TRP A 153 -9.89 -7.73 -3.92
C TRP A 153 -11.22 -7.80 -3.20
N SER A 154 -12.30 -8.09 -3.93
CA SER A 154 -13.60 -8.37 -3.30
C SER A 154 -13.54 -9.61 -2.43
N LEU A 155 -14.41 -9.69 -1.42
CA LEU A 155 -14.44 -10.81 -0.48
C LEU A 155 -14.73 -12.17 -1.14
N ASP A 156 -15.44 -12.15 -2.27
CA ASP A 156 -15.72 -13.34 -3.07
C ASP A 156 -14.69 -13.61 -4.17
N ASN A 157 -13.60 -12.83 -4.20
CA ASN A 157 -12.51 -12.92 -5.18
C ASN A 157 -12.96 -12.85 -6.65
N LYS A 158 -13.99 -12.05 -6.94
CA LYS A 158 -14.46 -11.82 -8.31
C LYS A 158 -14.05 -10.48 -8.88
N TYR A 159 -13.59 -9.57 -8.02
CA TYR A 159 -13.17 -8.25 -8.45
C TYR A 159 -11.80 -7.89 -7.90
N LEU A 160 -11.00 -7.25 -8.74
CA LEU A 160 -9.80 -6.51 -8.35
C LEU A 160 -10.13 -5.02 -8.39
N TYR A 161 -9.76 -4.30 -7.35
CA TYR A 161 -9.84 -2.85 -7.27
C TYR A 161 -8.43 -2.24 -7.36
N LEU A 162 -8.28 -1.20 -8.18
CA LEU A 162 -7.00 -0.55 -8.47
C LEU A 162 -7.17 0.96 -8.52
N ILE A 163 -6.28 1.68 -7.85
CA ILE A 163 -6.18 3.14 -7.93
C ILE A 163 -5.16 3.56 -9.00
N ASP A 164 -5.54 4.56 -9.80
CA ASP A 164 -4.61 5.37 -10.59
C ASP A 164 -4.64 6.81 -10.05
N THR A 165 -3.62 7.17 -9.26
CA THR A 165 -3.65 8.36 -8.39
C THR A 165 -3.86 9.66 -9.17
N PRO A 166 -3.07 10.01 -10.22
CA PRO A 166 -3.26 11.26 -10.96
C PRO A 166 -4.57 11.33 -11.75
N VAL A 167 -5.16 10.17 -12.08
CA VAL A 167 -6.43 10.09 -12.78
C VAL A 167 -7.61 10.22 -11.80
N GLN A 168 -7.37 10.08 -10.50
CA GLN A 168 -8.35 10.23 -9.42
C GLN A 168 -9.55 9.28 -9.57
N LYS A 169 -9.27 8.04 -9.98
CA LYS A 169 -10.29 6.99 -10.11
C LYS A 169 -9.86 5.73 -9.36
N VAL A 170 -10.86 5.09 -8.76
CA VAL A 170 -10.76 3.67 -8.40
C VAL A 170 -11.42 2.87 -9.53
N TYR A 171 -10.64 1.98 -10.14
CA TYR A 171 -11.11 1.04 -11.13
C TYR A 171 -11.46 -0.30 -10.49
N GLN A 172 -12.47 -0.96 -11.04
CA GLN A 172 -12.80 -2.36 -10.82
C GLN A 172 -12.49 -3.14 -12.09
N PHE A 173 -12.03 -4.37 -11.92
CA PHE A 173 -11.90 -5.37 -12.97
C PHE A 173 -12.63 -6.63 -12.52
N ASP A 174 -13.26 -7.33 -13.47
CA ASP A 174 -13.60 -8.74 -13.23
C ASP A 174 -12.29 -9.50 -13.05
N TYR A 175 -12.22 -10.38 -12.07
CA TYR A 175 -11.01 -11.07 -11.65
C TYR A 175 -11.30 -12.57 -11.50
N ASP A 176 -10.48 -13.38 -12.18
CA ASP A 176 -10.52 -14.83 -12.07
C ASP A 176 -9.49 -15.30 -11.03
N LEU A 177 -9.96 -15.89 -9.93
CA LEU A 177 -9.09 -16.30 -8.83
C LEU A 177 -8.04 -17.34 -9.27
N ASP A 178 -8.41 -18.29 -10.13
CA ASP A 178 -7.54 -19.41 -10.49
C ASP A 178 -6.38 -18.97 -11.40
N SER A 179 -6.68 -18.21 -12.46
CA SER A 179 -5.71 -17.74 -13.45
C SER A 179 -5.07 -16.40 -13.09
N GLY A 180 -5.75 -15.57 -12.30
CA GLY A 180 -5.32 -14.20 -11.99
C GLY A 180 -5.53 -13.25 -13.15
N ASP A 181 -6.30 -13.64 -14.15
CA ASP A 181 -6.66 -12.76 -15.25
C ASP A 181 -7.68 -11.73 -14.81
N ILE A 182 -7.61 -10.57 -15.45
CA ILE A 182 -8.49 -9.44 -15.20
C ILE A 182 -9.08 -8.93 -16.52
N GLU A 183 -10.34 -8.55 -16.48
CA GLU A 183 -11.06 -8.01 -17.64
C GLU A 183 -12.04 -6.91 -17.25
N ASN A 184 -12.71 -6.30 -18.23
CA ASN A 184 -13.82 -5.37 -18.03
C ASN A 184 -13.52 -4.18 -17.08
N LYS A 185 -12.39 -3.50 -17.32
CA LYS A 185 -12.00 -2.28 -16.56
C LYS A 185 -13.14 -1.26 -16.51
N GLN A 186 -13.60 -0.93 -15.30
CA GLN A 186 -14.66 0.04 -15.06
C GLN A 186 -14.27 1.00 -13.94
N ALA A 187 -14.45 2.32 -14.13
CA ALA A 187 -14.32 3.28 -13.03
C ALA A 187 -15.56 3.19 -12.12
N ILE A 188 -15.35 2.91 -10.83
CA ILE A 188 -16.43 2.72 -9.85
C ILE A 188 -16.51 3.82 -8.78
N ILE A 189 -15.40 4.52 -8.55
CA ILE A 189 -15.33 5.67 -7.64
C ILE A 189 -14.64 6.82 -8.38
N ASP A 190 -15.26 7.99 -8.30
CA ASP A 190 -14.71 9.27 -8.75
C ASP A 190 -14.21 10.04 -7.53
N PHE A 191 -12.93 10.39 -7.54
CA PHE A 191 -12.28 11.09 -6.43
C PHE A 191 -12.09 12.59 -6.71
N SER A 192 -12.54 13.10 -7.87
CA SER A 192 -12.25 14.47 -8.32
C SER A 192 -12.79 15.58 -7.40
N ASP A 193 -13.83 15.28 -6.62
CA ASP A 193 -14.48 16.22 -5.72
C ASP A 193 -13.99 16.06 -4.26
N GLU A 194 -13.02 15.17 -4.02
CA GLU A 194 -12.45 14.91 -2.70
C GLU A 194 -11.20 15.76 -2.43
N ASP A 195 -10.93 16.00 -1.15
CA ASP A 195 -9.67 16.63 -0.75
C ASP A 195 -8.51 15.65 -0.97
N GLY A 196 -7.50 16.09 -1.73
CA GLY A 196 -6.31 15.29 -2.03
C GLY A 196 -6.49 14.28 -3.17
N PHE A 197 -5.58 13.31 -3.25
CA PHE A 197 -5.58 12.27 -4.26
C PHE A 197 -5.70 10.88 -3.62
N PRO A 198 -6.34 9.89 -4.28
CA PRO A 198 -6.43 8.55 -3.76
C PRO A 198 -5.06 7.87 -3.83
N ASP A 199 -4.63 7.26 -2.73
CA ASP A 199 -3.30 6.66 -2.58
C ASP A 199 -3.43 5.14 -2.30
N GLY A 200 -2.86 4.63 -1.22
CA GLY A 200 -3.02 3.26 -0.77
C GLY A 200 -4.45 2.91 -0.31
N MET A 201 -4.82 1.63 -0.43
CA MET A 201 -6.17 1.14 -0.16
C MET A 201 -6.19 -0.24 0.51
N THR A 202 -7.22 -0.50 1.33
CA THR A 202 -7.54 -1.84 1.85
C THR A 202 -9.07 -2.09 1.85
N ILE A 203 -9.51 -3.28 2.24
CA ILE A 203 -10.93 -3.67 2.30
C ILE A 203 -11.30 -4.21 3.70
N ASP A 204 -12.52 -3.92 4.15
CA ASP A 204 -13.06 -4.47 5.41
C ASP A 204 -13.98 -5.69 5.20
N GLU A 205 -14.39 -6.33 6.30
CA GLU A 205 -15.23 -7.54 6.32
C GLU A 205 -16.65 -7.32 5.77
N GLU A 206 -17.07 -6.06 5.59
CA GLU A 206 -18.35 -5.71 4.95
C GLU A 206 -18.19 -5.46 3.44
N GLY A 207 -16.96 -5.54 2.92
CA GLY A 207 -16.65 -5.32 1.51
C GLY A 207 -16.52 -3.84 1.13
N MET A 208 -16.28 -2.95 2.10
CA MET A 208 -16.05 -1.52 1.84
C MET A 208 -14.56 -1.23 1.72
N LEU A 209 -14.21 -0.29 0.84
CA LEU A 209 -12.84 0.11 0.58
C LEU A 209 -12.43 1.24 1.52
N TRP A 210 -11.25 1.13 2.13
CA TRP A 210 -10.62 2.18 2.91
C TRP A 210 -9.47 2.78 2.11
N ILE A 211 -9.55 4.07 1.79
CA ILE A 211 -8.64 4.75 0.86
C ILE A 211 -7.96 5.91 1.58
N ALA A 212 -6.63 5.95 1.53
CA ALA A 212 -5.82 7.06 2.01
C ALA A 212 -5.87 8.25 1.04
N HIS A 213 -5.83 9.47 1.59
CA HIS A 213 -5.85 10.71 0.81
C HIS A 213 -4.50 11.44 0.89
N TRP A 214 -3.72 11.35 -0.17
CA TRP A 214 -2.51 12.16 -0.33
C TRP A 214 -2.86 13.65 -0.44
N GLY A 215 -2.37 14.47 0.48
CA GLY A 215 -2.71 15.90 0.58
C GLY A 215 -4.11 16.19 1.12
N GLY A 216 -4.89 15.16 1.50
CA GLY A 216 -6.26 15.32 2.01
C GLY A 216 -6.42 15.09 3.52
N GLY A 217 -5.38 14.61 4.21
CA GLY A 217 -5.39 14.52 5.67
C GLY A 217 -6.42 13.55 6.25
N GLN A 218 -6.79 12.49 5.51
CA GLN A 218 -7.78 11.53 5.96
C GLN A 218 -7.61 10.14 5.33
N VAL A 219 -8.27 9.15 5.94
CA VAL A 219 -8.62 7.88 5.30
C VAL A 219 -10.14 7.80 5.22
N SER A 220 -10.69 7.51 4.04
CA SER A 220 -12.13 7.44 3.81
C SER A 220 -12.61 6.03 3.50
N ARG A 221 -13.85 5.73 3.90
CA ARG A 221 -14.51 4.46 3.65
C ARG A 221 -15.50 4.61 2.49
N TRP A 222 -15.45 3.73 1.51
CA TRP A 222 -16.25 3.78 0.29
C TRP A 222 -16.98 2.48 0.04
N ASN A 223 -18.21 2.60 -0.45
CA ASN A 223 -18.97 1.48 -0.96
C ASN A 223 -18.67 1.27 -2.46
N PRO A 224 -17.96 0.21 -2.86
CA PRO A 224 -17.56 0.01 -4.26
C PRO A 224 -18.75 -0.22 -5.19
N ASN A 225 -19.86 -0.78 -4.69
CA ASN A 225 -21.06 -1.04 -5.50
C ASN A 225 -21.82 0.24 -5.88
N SER A 226 -21.79 1.25 -5.01
CA SER A 226 -22.52 2.50 -5.22
C SER A 226 -21.63 3.69 -5.57
N GLY A 227 -20.32 3.55 -5.43
CA GLY A 227 -19.34 4.61 -5.63
C GLY A 227 -19.37 5.71 -4.56
N LYS A 228 -20.07 5.50 -3.43
CA LYS A 228 -20.30 6.53 -2.41
C LYS A 228 -19.35 6.43 -1.24
N LYS A 229 -18.80 7.59 -0.84
CA LYS A 229 -18.13 7.78 0.45
C LYS A 229 -19.14 7.62 1.58
N LEU A 230 -18.82 6.77 2.54
CA LEU A 230 -19.65 6.48 3.71
C LEU A 230 -19.20 7.31 4.91
N GLU A 231 -17.89 7.43 5.10
CA GLU A 231 -17.29 8.13 6.24
C GLU A 231 -15.79 8.41 6.01
N ALA A 232 -15.18 9.15 6.93
CA ALA A 232 -13.74 9.39 6.95
C ALA A 232 -13.19 9.47 8.38
N ILE A 233 -11.90 9.16 8.50
CA ILE A 233 -11.07 9.34 9.68
C ILE A 233 -10.09 10.47 9.37
N ASN A 234 -10.21 11.59 10.09
CA ASN A 234 -9.26 12.69 9.95
C ASN A 234 -7.93 12.32 10.60
N VAL A 235 -6.83 12.60 9.91
CA VAL A 235 -5.46 12.34 10.34
C VAL A 235 -4.73 13.70 10.44
N PRO A 236 -4.01 13.98 11.53
CA PRO A 236 -3.32 15.28 11.71
C PRO A 236 -2.01 15.36 10.91
N ALA A 237 -2.02 14.88 9.67
CA ALA A 237 -0.93 14.92 8.70
C ALA A 237 -1.54 15.00 7.28
N PRO A 238 -1.20 16.00 6.45
CA PRO A 238 -1.82 16.18 5.14
C PRO A 238 -1.61 15.01 4.17
N ASN A 239 -0.38 14.49 4.13
CA ASN A 239 0.01 13.41 3.22
C ASN A 239 -0.24 12.06 3.88
N VAL A 240 -1.49 11.58 3.84
CA VAL A 240 -1.85 10.23 4.25
C VAL A 240 -1.66 9.30 3.06
N THR A 241 -0.84 8.27 3.23
CA THR A 241 -0.32 7.49 2.10
C THR A 241 -1.01 6.15 1.93
N SER A 242 -1.18 5.39 3.01
CA SER A 242 -1.77 4.06 2.93
C SER A 242 -2.35 3.61 4.26
N CYS A 243 -3.08 2.50 4.23
CA CYS A 243 -3.67 1.91 5.43
C CYS A 243 -3.83 0.39 5.33
N ALA A 244 -3.74 -0.28 6.48
CA ALA A 244 -3.96 -1.72 6.60
C ALA A 244 -4.62 -2.06 7.93
N PHE A 245 -5.52 -3.05 7.90
CA PHE A 245 -6.07 -3.61 9.13
C PHE A 245 -5.06 -4.53 9.81
N GLY A 246 -5.04 -4.50 11.13
CA GLY A 246 -4.15 -5.29 11.97
C GLY A 246 -4.54 -5.23 13.43
N GLY A 247 -3.57 -5.52 14.31
CA GLY A 247 -3.80 -5.63 15.74
C GLY A 247 -4.68 -6.84 16.10
N GLU A 248 -5.11 -6.87 17.36
CA GLU A 248 -5.93 -7.97 17.89
C GLU A 248 -7.24 -8.09 17.09
N ASN A 249 -7.55 -9.29 16.61
CA ASN A 249 -8.72 -9.58 15.78
C ASN A 249 -8.84 -8.72 14.50
N THR A 250 -7.73 -8.14 14.00
CA THR A 250 -7.70 -7.29 12.79
C THR A 250 -8.67 -6.10 12.85
N GLN A 251 -8.86 -5.53 14.05
CA GLN A 251 -9.81 -4.45 14.33
C GLN A 251 -9.14 -3.09 14.54
N GLU A 252 -7.85 -2.97 14.26
CA GLU A 252 -7.12 -1.71 14.27
C GLU A 252 -6.72 -1.35 12.84
N LEU A 253 -7.04 -0.14 12.38
CA LEU A 253 -6.57 0.37 11.09
C LEU A 253 -5.28 1.16 11.32
N TYR A 254 -4.15 0.62 10.86
CA TYR A 254 -2.87 1.31 10.81
C TYR A 254 -2.81 2.23 9.60
N ILE A 255 -2.22 3.40 9.75
CA ILE A 255 -2.21 4.47 8.75
C ILE A 255 -0.79 5.04 8.66
N THR A 256 -0.20 4.98 7.46
CA THR A 256 1.08 5.60 7.15
C THR A 256 0.88 7.02 6.63
N THR A 257 1.88 7.88 6.86
CA THR A 257 1.88 9.27 6.39
C THR A 257 3.27 9.67 5.90
N ALA A 258 3.38 10.80 5.22
CA ALA A 258 4.62 11.28 4.60
C ALA A 258 4.92 12.75 4.94
N ARG A 259 6.19 13.13 4.75
CA ARG A 259 6.69 14.52 4.83
C ARG A 259 7.10 15.05 3.47
N THR A 260 7.40 14.17 2.52
CA THR A 260 7.90 14.54 1.20
C THR A 260 6.92 15.47 0.50
N GLY A 261 7.46 16.50 -0.15
CA GLY A 261 6.70 17.57 -0.80
C GLY A 261 6.13 18.65 0.15
N MET A 262 6.25 18.50 1.48
CA MET A 262 5.78 19.54 2.42
C MET A 262 6.80 20.67 2.60
N SER A 263 6.29 21.90 2.70
CA SER A 263 7.08 23.08 3.05
C SER A 263 7.43 23.13 4.55
N THR A 264 8.41 23.96 4.91
CA THR A 264 8.77 24.20 6.33
C THR A 264 7.57 24.69 7.15
N GLU A 265 6.75 25.60 6.59
CA GLU A 265 5.55 26.12 7.28
C GLU A 265 4.50 25.01 7.52
N GLU A 266 4.29 24.13 6.54
CA GLU A 266 3.39 22.99 6.71
C GLU A 266 3.90 21.99 7.74
N LEU A 267 5.21 21.73 7.78
CA LEU A 267 5.81 20.86 8.78
C LEU A 267 5.76 21.47 10.20
N GLU A 268 5.82 22.79 10.33
CA GLU A 268 5.58 23.48 11.62
C GLU A 268 4.11 23.35 12.05
N LYS A 269 3.17 23.43 11.10
CA LYS A 269 1.72 23.28 11.35
C LYS A 269 1.32 21.83 11.63
N PHE A 270 1.98 20.87 10.98
CA PHE A 270 1.71 19.43 11.06
C PHE A 270 2.99 18.67 11.44
N PRO A 271 3.50 18.85 12.67
CA PRO A 271 4.81 18.33 13.08
C PRO A 271 4.90 16.81 13.08
N LEU A 272 3.76 16.12 13.21
CA LEU A 272 3.65 14.65 13.21
C LEU A 272 3.39 14.07 11.79
N SER A 273 3.67 14.83 10.73
CA SER A 273 3.68 14.28 9.38
C SER A 273 4.85 13.32 9.21
N GLY A 274 4.63 12.19 8.54
CA GLY A 274 5.57 11.07 8.49
C GLY A 274 5.45 10.09 9.67
N ALA A 275 4.45 10.25 10.54
CA ALA A 275 4.20 9.32 11.63
C ALA A 275 3.35 8.11 11.20
N LEU A 276 3.43 7.05 11.99
CA LEU A 276 2.52 5.91 11.95
C LEU A 276 1.40 6.11 12.97
N TYR A 277 0.15 6.02 12.52
CA TYR A 277 -1.03 6.11 13.36
C TYR A 277 -1.78 4.78 13.39
N LYS A 278 -2.66 4.63 14.37
CA LYS A 278 -3.69 3.59 14.36
C LYS A 278 -5.02 4.10 14.87
N CYS A 279 -6.10 3.44 14.44
CA CYS A 279 -7.45 3.72 14.91
C CYS A 279 -8.18 2.42 15.20
N LYS A 280 -8.85 2.31 16.35
CA LYS A 280 -9.75 1.18 16.61
C LYS A 280 -11.02 1.33 15.77
N MET A 281 -11.44 0.26 15.13
CA MET A 281 -12.53 0.22 14.17
C MET A 281 -13.75 -0.53 14.71
N ASP A 282 -14.92 -0.21 14.20
CA ASP A 282 -16.16 -0.94 14.51
C ASP A 282 -16.36 -2.16 13.59
N VAL A 283 -15.57 -2.24 12.52
CA VAL A 283 -15.48 -3.34 11.56
C VAL A 283 -14.08 -3.93 11.58
N LYS A 284 -13.95 -5.20 11.23
CA LYS A 284 -12.65 -5.86 11.03
C LYS A 284 -12.21 -5.76 9.58
N GLY A 285 -10.91 -5.89 9.36
CA GLY A 285 -10.37 -6.23 8.05
C GLY A 285 -9.81 -7.64 8.04
N PHE A 286 -8.70 -7.80 7.33
CA PHE A 286 -8.03 -9.07 7.12
C PHE A 286 -6.53 -8.90 7.32
N PRO A 287 -5.81 -9.97 7.75
CA PRO A 287 -4.37 -10.01 7.66
C PRO A 287 -3.92 -9.86 6.20
N GLY A 288 -2.66 -9.46 5.99
CA GLY A 288 -2.10 -9.46 4.65
C GLY A 288 -1.92 -10.88 4.10
N ASN A 289 -2.24 -11.08 2.82
CA ASN A 289 -1.88 -12.33 2.14
C ASN A 289 -0.36 -12.36 1.90
N TYR A 290 0.24 -13.53 2.09
CA TYR A 290 1.66 -13.73 1.83
C TYR A 290 1.91 -14.11 0.37
N PHE A 291 3.11 -13.83 -0.14
CA PHE A 291 3.57 -14.43 -1.39
C PHE A 291 3.75 -15.93 -1.21
N GLY A 292 3.27 -16.72 -2.18
CA GLY A 292 3.23 -18.18 -2.10
C GLY A 292 4.34 -18.92 -2.85
N GLY A 293 5.28 -18.20 -3.45
CA GLY A 293 6.45 -18.75 -4.17
C GLY A 293 7.73 -18.76 -3.35
#